data_AF-A0A6I6EWH2-F1
#
_entry.id   AF-A0A6I6EWH2-F1
#
_cell.length_a   1.000
_cell.length_b   1.000
_cell.length_c   1.000
_cell.angle_alpha   90.00
_cell.angle_beta   90.00
_cell.angle_gamma   90.00
#
_symmetry.space_group_name_H-M   'P 1'
#
loop_
_entity.id
_entity.type
_entity.pdbx_description
1 polymer ?
#
loop_
_entity_poly.entity_id
_entity_poly.type
_entity_poly.pdbx_seq_one_letter_code
_entity_poly.pdbx_strand_id
1 'polypeptide(L)'
;MNTDSLGGVVGELLSHNVFAYCKNNPIMYSDPSGHFPILIVAIIATIVIAPIVMAFAPTYSERETDKTQHYNRQSFNTGIPETYDDMQHSVSKGEYEQLPPSQSIYHKIGKYNKNNEKYVSKDGHKEAVFNPTTRKLVIDPVNMGTYNFNGPKDLFGLPHLFRDVIPYYIWGNSPDDPTNFFDRMKVTILGPDSVNIKGY
;
A
#
# COMPACT_ATOMS: atom_id res chain seq x y z
N MET A 1 -12.44 -27.13 -15.85
CA MET A 1 -11.09 -27.67 -15.73
C MET A 1 -10.12 -26.51 -15.66
N ASN A 2 -9.48 -26.35 -14.51
CA ASN A 2 -8.14 -25.80 -14.31
C ASN A 2 -7.88 -25.82 -12.80
N THR A 3 -7.79 -27.05 -12.28
CA THR A 3 -7.09 -27.37 -11.04
C THR A 3 -5.62 -27.01 -11.25
N ASP A 4 -5.03 -26.28 -10.31
CA ASP A 4 -3.58 -26.13 -10.25
C ASP A 4 -2.95 -27.53 -10.28
N SER A 5 -2.25 -27.82 -11.37
CA SER A 5 -1.58 -29.10 -11.63
C SER A 5 -0.12 -29.01 -11.20
N LEU A 6 0.15 -28.49 -10.00
CA LEU A 6 1.43 -28.57 -9.34
C LEU A 6 1.26 -29.30 -8.00
N GLY A 7 1.06 -30.62 -8.10
CA GLY A 7 1.23 -31.51 -6.95
C GLY A 7 2.67 -31.42 -6.44
N GLY A 8 2.83 -31.22 -5.13
CA GLY A 8 4.12 -31.11 -4.48
C GLY A 8 5.05 -32.29 -4.78
N VAL A 9 6.36 -32.05 -4.77
CA VAL A 9 7.36 -33.08 -5.03
C VAL A 9 7.36 -34.09 -3.88
N VAL A 10 7.09 -35.37 -4.18
CA VAL A 10 7.17 -36.46 -3.21
C VAL A 10 8.62 -36.57 -2.70
N GLY A 11 8.81 -36.30 -1.40
CA GLY A 11 10.12 -36.31 -0.75
C GLY A 11 10.57 -34.96 -0.18
N GLU A 12 9.92 -33.84 -0.54
CA GLU A 12 10.15 -32.54 0.11
C GLU A 12 9.09 -32.28 1.19
N LEU A 13 9.53 -32.21 2.46
CA LEU A 13 8.70 -31.72 3.57
C LEU A 13 8.14 -30.33 3.24
N LEU A 14 6.84 -30.11 3.49
CA LEU A 14 6.07 -28.88 3.21
C LEU A 14 5.63 -28.63 1.75
N SER A 15 6.07 -29.44 0.78
CA SER A 15 5.66 -29.28 -0.65
C SER A 15 4.15 -29.44 -0.90
N HIS A 16 3.45 -30.09 0.02
CA HIS A 16 2.00 -30.30 -0.01
C HIS A 16 1.24 -29.36 0.93
N ASN A 17 1.95 -28.49 1.65
CA ASN A 17 1.32 -27.51 2.52
C ASN A 17 0.96 -26.28 1.68
N VAL A 18 -0.30 -26.23 1.23
CA VAL A 18 -0.88 -25.08 0.51
C VAL A 18 -0.90 -23.79 1.34
N PHE A 19 -0.58 -23.85 2.64
CA PHE A 19 -0.43 -22.69 3.51
C PHE A 19 1.03 -22.23 3.71
N ALA A 20 2.02 -22.89 3.09
CA ALA A 20 3.43 -22.53 3.26
C ALA A 20 3.80 -21.32 2.38
N TYR A 21 4.13 -20.19 3.01
CA TYR A 21 4.60 -18.98 2.31
C TYR A 21 6.11 -19.02 2.05
N CYS A 22 6.54 -18.80 0.81
CA CYS A 22 7.95 -18.80 0.40
C CYS A 22 8.76 -20.03 0.87
N LYS A 23 8.15 -21.22 0.93
CA LYS A 23 8.74 -22.42 1.56
C LYS A 23 9.28 -22.14 2.99
N ASN A 24 8.61 -21.28 3.76
CA ASN A 24 9.04 -20.74 5.06
C ASN A 24 10.37 -19.94 5.05
N ASN A 25 10.82 -19.45 3.90
CA ASN A 25 12.00 -18.60 3.78
C ASN A 25 11.71 -17.29 3.01
N PRO A 26 11.02 -16.34 3.65
CA PRO A 26 10.59 -15.10 3.02
C PRO A 26 11.71 -14.06 2.85
N ILE A 27 12.92 -14.34 3.35
CA ILE A 27 14.10 -13.46 3.22
C ILE A 27 14.75 -13.64 1.83
N MET A 28 14.65 -14.84 1.25
CA MET A 28 15.32 -15.21 -0.01
C MET A 28 14.36 -15.38 -1.20
N TYR A 29 13.08 -15.65 -0.96
CA TYR A 29 12.11 -15.94 -2.03
C TYR A 29 10.96 -14.93 -2.04
N SER A 30 10.57 -14.51 -3.24
CA SER A 30 9.40 -13.68 -3.51
C SER A 30 8.40 -14.51 -4.31
N ASP A 31 7.15 -14.61 -3.85
CA ASP A 31 6.05 -15.27 -4.58
C ASP A 31 5.57 -14.35 -5.73
N PRO A 32 5.87 -14.67 -6.99
CA PRO A 32 5.59 -13.80 -8.13
C PRO A 32 4.11 -13.83 -8.57
N SER A 33 3.28 -14.72 -8.01
CA SER A 33 1.88 -14.94 -8.41
C SER A 33 0.86 -14.00 -7.75
N GLY A 34 1.27 -13.22 -6.74
CA GLY A 34 0.44 -12.15 -6.17
C GLY A 34 -0.48 -12.55 -5.00
N HIS A 35 -0.25 -13.70 -4.35
CA HIS A 35 -1.05 -14.11 -3.19
C HIS A 35 -0.76 -13.34 -1.88
N PHE A 36 0.19 -12.40 -1.87
CA PHE A 36 0.64 -11.72 -0.63
C PHE A 36 -0.21 -10.48 -0.21
N PRO A 37 -0.64 -9.56 -1.09
CA PRO A 37 -1.46 -8.42 -0.68
C PRO A 37 -2.91 -8.82 -0.34
N ILE A 38 -3.48 -9.75 -1.12
CA ILE A 38 -4.88 -10.17 -0.99
C ILE A 38 -5.09 -10.98 0.29
N LEU A 39 -4.17 -11.88 0.65
CA LEU A 39 -4.30 -12.69 1.87
C LEU A 39 -4.16 -11.82 3.13
N ILE A 40 -3.24 -10.85 3.13
CA ILE A 40 -3.06 -9.91 4.24
C ILE A 40 -4.28 -9.00 4.37
N VAL A 41 -4.77 -8.42 3.28
CA VAL A 41 -5.97 -7.56 3.30
C VAL A 41 -7.25 -8.35 3.67
N ALA A 42 -7.39 -9.60 3.21
CA ALA A 42 -8.49 -10.48 3.57
C ALA A 42 -8.46 -10.89 5.05
N ILE A 43 -7.28 -11.17 5.62
CA ILE A 43 -7.09 -11.45 7.04
C ILE A 43 -7.39 -10.21 7.89
N ILE A 44 -6.99 -9.02 7.45
CA ILE A 44 -7.27 -7.75 8.16
C ILE A 44 -8.75 -7.40 8.13
N ALA A 45 -9.40 -7.52 6.97
CA ALA A 45 -10.83 -7.25 6.83
C ALA A 45 -11.68 -8.19 7.68
N THR A 46 -11.27 -9.46 7.85
CA THR A 46 -12.01 -10.48 8.61
C THR A 46 -11.69 -10.53 10.10
N ILE A 47 -10.44 -10.33 10.52
CA ILE A 47 -10.02 -10.48 11.93
C ILE A 47 -10.04 -9.15 12.69
N VAL A 48 -9.82 -8.02 12.03
CA VAL A 48 -9.67 -6.71 12.71
C VAL A 48 -10.93 -5.85 12.57
N ILE A 49 -11.45 -5.70 11.35
CA ILE A 49 -12.54 -4.75 11.09
C ILE A 49 -13.87 -5.25 11.67
N ALA A 50 -14.19 -6.54 11.51
CA ALA A 50 -15.46 -7.10 11.97
C ALA A 50 -15.66 -7.07 13.50
N PRO A 51 -14.70 -7.50 14.35
CA PRO A 51 -14.87 -7.41 15.80
C PRO A 51 -14.61 -6.02 16.39
N ILE A 52 -13.76 -5.16 15.80
CA ILE A 52 -13.57 -3.78 16.31
C ILE A 52 -14.84 -2.95 16.06
N VAL A 53 -15.40 -3.01 14.85
CA VAL A 53 -16.63 -2.28 14.52
C VAL A 53 -17.82 -2.78 15.37
N MET A 54 -17.84 -4.05 15.79
CA MET A 54 -18.95 -4.63 16.57
C MET A 54 -18.74 -4.67 18.10
N ALA A 55 -17.50 -4.72 18.62
CA ALA A 55 -17.22 -4.79 20.07
C ALA A 55 -16.87 -3.43 20.68
N PHE A 56 -16.35 -2.50 19.87
CA PHE A 56 -16.07 -1.12 20.24
C PHE A 56 -16.61 -0.29 19.09
N ALA A 57 -17.90 0.00 18.97
CA ALA A 57 -18.27 1.07 18.05
C ALA A 57 -17.58 2.33 18.59
N PRO A 58 -16.44 2.80 18.02
CA PRO A 58 -15.83 4.03 18.51
C PRO A 58 -16.91 5.09 18.49
N THR A 59 -16.93 5.88 19.56
CA THR A 59 -17.84 7.02 19.60
C THR A 59 -17.59 7.86 18.35
N TYR A 60 -18.61 8.53 17.84
CA TYR A 60 -18.47 9.35 16.63
C TYR A 60 -17.25 10.29 16.72
N SER A 61 -16.99 10.85 17.90
CA SER A 61 -15.82 11.70 18.20
C SER A 61 -14.46 11.02 18.00
N GLU A 62 -14.31 9.76 18.39
CA GLU A 62 -13.05 9.03 18.23
C GLU A 62 -12.80 8.73 16.75
N ARG A 63 -13.82 8.29 16.00
CA ARG A 63 -13.68 8.09 14.54
C ARG A 63 -13.30 9.35 13.80
N GLU A 64 -13.94 10.47 14.14
CA GLU A 64 -13.62 11.75 13.51
C GLU A 64 -12.19 12.20 13.89
N THR A 65 -11.72 11.88 15.09
CA THR A 65 -10.34 12.14 15.51
C THR A 65 -9.35 11.30 14.72
N ASP A 66 -9.56 9.99 14.60
CA ASP A 66 -8.68 9.09 13.84
C ASP A 66 -8.66 9.45 12.35
N LYS A 67 -9.82 9.78 11.78
CA LYS A 67 -9.95 10.24 10.39
C LYS A 67 -9.21 11.55 10.16
N THR A 68 -9.33 12.49 11.10
CA THR A 68 -8.59 13.75 11.06
C THR A 68 -7.09 13.52 11.16
N GLN A 69 -6.63 12.64 12.05
CA GLN A 69 -5.21 12.29 12.18
C GLN A 69 -4.66 11.67 10.90
N HIS A 70 -5.42 10.77 10.28
CA HIS A 70 -5.06 10.17 8.99
C HIS A 70 -4.91 11.22 7.88
N TYR A 71 -5.84 12.17 7.74
CA TYR A 71 -5.69 13.23 6.73
C TYR A 71 -4.64 14.28 7.10
N ASN A 72 -4.27 14.41 8.38
CA ASN A 72 -3.22 15.32 8.80
C ASN A 72 -1.81 14.83 8.40
N ARG A 73 -1.67 13.60 7.87
CA ARG A 73 -0.40 13.06 7.35
C ARG A 73 0.24 13.98 6.31
N GLN A 74 -0.55 14.68 5.51
CA GLN A 74 -0.07 15.63 4.52
C GLN A 74 0.71 16.81 5.14
N SER A 75 0.35 17.26 6.34
CA SER A 75 1.08 18.37 6.99
C SER A 75 2.48 17.97 7.46
N PHE A 76 2.72 16.67 7.68
CA PHE A 76 4.02 16.12 8.05
C PHE A 76 4.87 15.73 6.83
N ASN A 77 4.25 15.52 5.66
CA ASN A 77 4.94 15.14 4.42
C ASN A 77 5.56 16.35 3.70
N THR A 78 6.33 17.16 4.42
CA THR A 78 6.92 18.42 3.94
C THR A 78 8.42 18.28 3.70
N GLY A 79 9.01 19.15 2.86
CA GLY A 79 10.44 19.14 2.56
C GLY A 79 10.90 17.87 1.81
N ILE A 80 10.05 17.34 0.95
CA ILE A 80 10.39 16.27 0.01
C ILE A 80 11.00 16.87 -1.28
N PRO A 81 11.77 16.11 -2.06
CA PRO A 81 12.16 16.54 -3.40
C PRO A 81 10.93 16.79 -4.29
N GLU A 82 10.82 17.97 -4.88
CA GLU A 82 9.67 18.38 -5.71
C GLU A 82 9.88 18.09 -7.20
N THR A 83 11.13 17.89 -7.62
CA THR A 83 11.49 17.53 -9.00
C THR A 83 11.99 16.09 -9.09
N TYR A 84 11.80 15.48 -10.25
CA TYR A 84 12.29 14.11 -10.48
C TYR A 84 13.81 14.03 -10.36
N ASP A 85 14.55 15.02 -10.87
CA ASP A 85 16.01 15.03 -10.83
C ASP A 85 16.54 15.18 -9.39
N ASP A 86 15.89 16.02 -8.57
CA ASP A 86 16.21 16.11 -7.13
C ASP A 86 15.92 14.79 -6.41
N MET A 87 14.82 14.12 -6.75
CA MET A 87 14.51 12.80 -6.19
C MET A 87 15.58 11.78 -6.57
N GLN A 88 15.98 11.70 -7.85
CA GLN A 88 17.04 10.78 -8.27
C GLN A 88 18.38 11.10 -7.59
N HIS A 89 18.68 12.38 -7.36
CA HIS A 89 19.85 12.80 -6.59
C HIS A 89 19.78 12.31 -5.14
N SER A 90 18.64 12.49 -4.46
CA SER A 90 18.42 11.97 -3.11
C SER A 90 18.49 10.44 -3.04
N VAL A 91 17.99 9.73 -4.05
CA VAL A 91 18.17 8.27 -4.17
C VAL A 91 19.65 7.91 -4.31
N SER A 92 20.41 8.63 -5.14
CA SER A 92 21.86 8.40 -5.31
C SER A 92 22.66 8.60 -4.01
N LYS A 93 22.16 9.43 -3.10
CA LYS A 93 22.71 9.66 -1.76
C LYS A 93 22.23 8.65 -0.72
N GLY A 94 21.28 7.78 -1.06
CA GLY A 94 20.64 6.86 -0.12
C GLY A 94 19.73 7.55 0.90
N GLU A 95 19.23 8.74 0.58
CA GLU A 95 18.26 9.47 1.41
C GLU A 95 16.82 9.01 1.15
N TYR A 96 16.56 8.47 -0.04
CA TYR A 96 15.29 7.90 -0.47
C TYR A 96 15.50 6.56 -1.18
N GLU A 97 14.47 5.72 -1.15
CA GLU A 97 14.41 4.42 -1.82
C GLU A 97 13.17 4.35 -2.70
N GLN A 98 13.33 3.92 -3.95
CA GLN A 98 12.20 3.61 -4.83
C GLN A 98 11.60 2.26 -4.41
N LEU A 99 10.29 2.24 -4.16
CA LEU A 99 9.58 1.01 -3.84
C LEU A 99 9.20 0.24 -5.12
N PRO A 100 9.18 -1.10 -5.08
CA PRO A 100 8.75 -1.90 -6.22
C PRO A 100 7.27 -1.66 -6.55
N PRO A 101 6.82 -1.98 -7.78
CA PRO A 101 5.44 -1.76 -8.20
C PRO A 101 4.39 -2.37 -7.28
N SER A 102 4.65 -3.55 -6.70
CA SER A 102 3.75 -4.23 -5.76
C SER A 102 3.52 -3.46 -4.45
N GLN A 103 4.52 -2.71 -3.98
CA GLN A 103 4.42 -1.87 -2.78
C GLN A 103 3.93 -0.44 -3.09
N SER A 104 3.72 -0.14 -4.38
CA SER A 104 3.25 1.16 -4.85
C SER A 104 1.79 1.14 -5.33
N ILE A 105 1.10 0.00 -5.19
CA ILE A 105 -0.21 -0.24 -5.82
C ILE A 105 -1.27 0.79 -5.42
N TYR A 106 -1.19 1.34 -4.21
CA TYR A 106 -2.12 2.34 -3.69
C TYR A 106 -2.01 3.72 -4.36
N HIS A 107 -0.88 4.00 -5.05
CA HIS A 107 -0.59 5.27 -5.72
C HIS A 107 -0.61 5.14 -7.25
N LYS A 108 -1.20 4.06 -7.75
CA LYS A 108 -1.23 3.72 -9.16
C LYS A 108 -2.64 3.74 -9.74
N ILE A 109 -3.65 4.15 -8.97
CA ILE A 109 -5.08 4.08 -9.32
C ILE A 109 -5.37 4.96 -10.54
N GLY A 110 -5.91 4.34 -11.59
CA GLY A 110 -6.29 5.01 -12.82
C GLY A 110 -5.25 4.87 -13.94
N LYS A 111 -5.72 5.03 -15.17
CA LYS A 111 -4.95 4.72 -16.39
C LYS A 111 -3.68 5.57 -16.51
N TYR A 112 -3.73 6.81 -16.04
CA TYR A 112 -2.60 7.73 -16.15
C TYR A 112 -1.59 7.56 -15.01
N ASN A 113 -1.97 6.83 -13.97
CA ASN A 113 -1.20 6.66 -12.73
C ASN A 113 -0.59 5.27 -12.58
N LYS A 114 -0.99 4.28 -13.40
CA LYS A 114 -0.49 2.89 -13.30
C LYS A 114 1.04 2.73 -13.27
N ASN A 115 1.75 3.68 -13.87
CA ASN A 115 3.21 3.69 -13.93
C ASN A 115 3.87 4.55 -12.85
N ASN A 116 3.10 5.20 -11.97
CA ASN A 116 3.64 6.04 -10.91
C ASN A 116 4.69 5.29 -10.07
N GLU A 117 5.78 5.99 -9.75
CA GLU A 117 6.88 5.48 -8.97
C GLU A 117 6.79 6.09 -7.58
N LYS A 118 6.74 5.23 -6.57
CA LYS A 118 6.75 5.65 -5.17
C LYS A 118 8.16 5.59 -4.63
N TYR A 119 8.53 6.64 -3.92
CA TYR A 119 9.78 6.78 -3.19
C TYR A 119 9.47 7.01 -1.72
N VAL A 120 10.28 6.43 -0.84
CA VAL A 120 10.16 6.61 0.61
C VAL A 120 11.50 7.06 1.17
N SER A 121 11.49 8.02 2.10
CA SER A 121 12.71 8.46 2.78
C SER A 121 13.37 7.32 3.55
N LYS A 122 14.67 7.44 3.81
CA LYS A 122 15.48 6.43 4.51
C LYS A 122 14.91 6.03 5.88
N ASP A 123 14.28 6.95 6.58
CA ASP A 123 13.61 6.74 7.86
C ASP A 123 12.20 6.13 7.73
N GLY A 124 11.72 5.91 6.50
CA GLY A 124 10.44 5.25 6.20
C GLY A 124 9.22 6.17 6.23
N HIS A 125 9.40 7.46 6.56
CA HIS A 125 8.29 8.32 6.94
C HIS A 125 7.73 9.19 5.80
N LYS A 126 8.56 9.76 4.94
CA LYS A 126 8.11 10.66 3.87
C LYS A 126 7.97 9.90 2.57
N GLU A 127 6.85 10.10 1.89
CA GLU A 127 6.60 9.48 0.60
C GLU A 127 6.51 10.54 -0.50
N ALA A 128 7.08 10.24 -1.65
CA ALA A 128 6.95 11.03 -2.85
C ALA A 128 6.55 10.12 -4.01
N VAL A 129 5.64 10.60 -4.85
CA VAL A 129 5.13 9.82 -5.99
C VAL A 129 5.38 10.63 -7.25
N PHE A 130 6.07 10.03 -8.22
CA PHE A 130 6.36 10.68 -9.49
C PHE A 130 5.75 9.90 -10.64
N ASN A 131 5.24 10.61 -11.64
CA ASN A 131 4.91 10.00 -12.91
C ASN A 131 6.20 9.90 -13.75
N PRO A 132 6.69 8.70 -14.08
CA PRO A 132 8.00 8.56 -14.75
C PRO A 132 8.00 9.05 -16.19
N THR A 133 6.82 9.17 -16.82
CA THR A 133 6.70 9.68 -18.20
C THR A 133 6.77 11.21 -18.22
N THR A 134 6.03 11.88 -17.33
CA THR A 134 5.99 13.35 -17.30
C THR A 134 7.05 13.96 -16.40
N ARG A 135 7.70 13.15 -15.54
CA ARG A 135 8.65 13.57 -14.49
C ARG A 135 8.07 14.55 -13.47
N LYS A 136 6.74 14.62 -13.37
CA LYS A 136 6.04 15.50 -12.43
C LYS A 136 5.73 14.78 -11.13
N LEU A 137 5.83 15.51 -10.02
CA LEU A 137 5.30 15.08 -8.74
C LEU A 137 3.78 14.90 -8.86
N VAL A 138 3.30 13.76 -8.36
CA VAL A 138 1.89 13.41 -8.32
C VAL A 138 1.30 14.03 -7.06
N ILE A 139 0.39 14.98 -7.27
CA ILE A 139 -0.29 15.76 -6.22
C ILE A 139 -1.81 15.56 -6.24
N ASP A 140 -2.30 14.64 -7.09
CA ASP A 140 -3.72 14.34 -7.14
C ASP A 140 -4.16 13.64 -5.84
N PRO A 141 -5.40 13.88 -5.37
CA PRO A 141 -5.83 13.44 -4.05
C PRO A 141 -5.83 11.92 -3.88
N VAL A 142 -5.92 11.15 -4.96
CA VAL A 142 -5.99 9.68 -4.94
C VAL A 142 -4.60 9.05 -4.83
N ASN A 143 -3.62 9.58 -5.55
CA ASN A 143 -2.33 8.92 -5.75
C ASN A 143 -1.12 9.64 -5.14
N MET A 144 -1.29 10.86 -4.61
CA MET A 144 -0.16 11.59 -4.00
C MET A 144 0.49 10.83 -2.84
N GLY A 145 1.78 11.08 -2.62
CA GLY A 145 2.53 10.55 -1.48
C GLY A 145 2.09 11.17 -0.15
N THR A 146 2.20 10.41 0.93
CA THR A 146 1.77 10.81 2.28
C THR A 146 2.88 10.62 3.32
N TYR A 147 2.66 11.02 4.56
CA TYR A 147 3.58 10.71 5.66
C TYR A 147 3.19 9.41 6.34
N ASN A 148 4.08 8.44 6.51
CA ASN A 148 3.82 7.24 7.30
C ASN A 148 4.12 7.52 8.77
N PHE A 149 3.16 7.30 9.68
CA PHE A 149 3.46 7.42 11.12
C PHE A 149 4.44 6.35 11.61
N ASN A 150 4.50 5.23 10.89
CA ASN A 150 5.48 4.18 11.09
C ASN A 150 6.04 3.74 9.75
N GLY A 151 7.36 3.63 9.64
CA GLY A 151 7.99 3.21 8.40
C GLY A 151 7.57 1.78 8.02
N PRO A 152 7.56 1.44 6.72
CA PRO A 152 7.21 0.09 6.25
C PRO A 152 8.16 -1.00 6.76
N LYS A 153 9.32 -0.63 7.33
CA LYS A 153 10.33 -1.53 7.89
C LYS A 153 10.26 -1.63 9.43
N ASP A 154 9.42 -0.83 10.09
CA ASP A 154 9.32 -0.81 11.56
C ASP A 154 8.50 -2.01 12.07
N LEU A 155 9.04 -2.76 13.04
CA LEU A 155 8.35 -3.86 13.75
C LEU A 155 7.54 -4.77 12.81
N PHE A 156 8.21 -5.33 11.79
CA PHE A 156 7.63 -6.19 10.75
C PHE A 156 6.50 -5.54 9.91
N GLY A 157 6.39 -4.21 9.90
CA GLY A 157 5.38 -3.46 9.17
C GLY A 157 3.99 -3.45 9.83
N LEU A 158 3.83 -4.09 10.99
CA LEU A 158 2.53 -4.15 11.70
C LEU A 158 2.04 -2.76 12.14
N PRO A 159 2.86 -1.87 12.74
CA PRO A 159 2.40 -0.53 13.10
C PRO A 159 1.96 0.30 11.89
N HIS A 160 2.72 0.23 10.78
CA HIS A 160 2.40 0.89 9.51
C HIS A 160 1.05 0.39 8.96
N LEU A 161 0.80 -0.92 9.04
CA LEU A 161 -0.47 -1.51 8.62
C LEU A 161 -1.68 -0.91 9.35
N PHE A 162 -1.62 -0.81 10.68
CA PHE A 162 -2.74 -0.31 11.47
C PHE A 162 -2.91 1.20 11.39
N ARG A 163 -1.83 1.98 11.31
CA ARG A 163 -1.90 3.45 11.34
C ARG A 163 -2.04 4.10 9.97
N ASP A 164 -1.54 3.47 8.92
CA ASP A 164 -1.47 4.10 7.60
C ASP A 164 -2.32 3.34 6.56
N VAL A 165 -2.30 1.99 6.58
CA VAL A 165 -2.94 1.17 5.54
C VAL A 165 -4.44 0.95 5.81
N ILE A 166 -4.82 0.56 7.03
CA ILE A 166 -6.25 0.36 7.37
C ILE A 166 -7.05 1.66 7.22
N PRO A 167 -6.60 2.80 7.78
CA PRO A 167 -7.25 4.10 7.54
C PRO A 167 -7.39 4.45 6.06
N TYR A 168 -6.38 4.18 5.23
CA TYR A 168 -6.46 4.36 3.78
C TYR A 168 -7.61 3.56 3.16
N TYR A 169 -7.77 2.27 3.50
CA TYR A 169 -8.89 1.48 2.98
C TYR A 169 -10.24 2.04 3.41
N ILE A 170 -10.38 2.57 4.62
CA ILE A 170 -11.65 3.08 5.14
C ILE A 170 -11.96 4.48 4.58
N TRP A 171 -10.97 5.39 4.55
CA TRP A 171 -11.18 6.82 4.34
C TRP A 171 -10.55 7.42 3.08
N GLY A 172 -9.74 6.65 2.35
CA GLY A 172 -9.02 7.14 1.16
C GLY A 172 -7.74 7.89 1.50
N ASN A 173 -7.05 8.37 0.48
CA ASN A 173 -5.73 9.00 0.62
C ASN A 173 -5.81 10.46 1.12
N SER A 174 -6.93 11.15 0.87
CA SER A 174 -7.16 12.53 1.32
C SER A 174 -8.67 12.80 1.48
N PRO A 175 -9.07 13.95 2.05
CA PRO A 175 -10.48 14.35 2.12
C PRO A 175 -11.17 14.46 0.76
N ASP A 176 -10.40 14.72 -0.30
CA ASP A 176 -10.88 14.91 -1.67
C ASP A 176 -10.76 13.64 -2.52
N ASP A 177 -10.33 12.51 -1.94
CA ASP A 177 -10.28 11.21 -2.60
C ASP A 177 -11.72 10.70 -2.84
N PRO A 178 -12.19 10.59 -4.10
CA PRO A 178 -13.54 10.16 -4.40
C PRO A 178 -13.72 8.63 -4.31
N THR A 179 -12.66 7.86 -4.08
CA THR A 179 -12.72 6.40 -4.03
C THR A 179 -13.35 5.91 -2.73
N ASN A 180 -14.08 4.80 -2.81
CA ASN A 180 -14.56 4.10 -1.63
C ASN A 180 -13.70 2.86 -1.33
N PHE A 181 -14.01 2.19 -0.21
CA PHE A 181 -13.34 0.96 0.21
C PHE A 181 -13.29 -0.10 -0.91
N PHE A 182 -14.40 -0.32 -1.62
CA PHE A 182 -14.47 -1.34 -2.67
C PHE A 182 -13.64 -1.00 -3.90
N ASP A 183 -13.49 0.29 -4.22
CA ASP A 183 -12.62 0.72 -5.32
C ASP A 183 -11.16 0.39 -5.00
N ARG A 184 -10.69 0.75 -3.80
CA ARG A 184 -9.32 0.44 -3.34
C ARG A 184 -9.06 -1.07 -3.22
N MET A 185 -10.06 -1.82 -2.77
CA MET A 185 -10.01 -3.30 -2.76
C MET A 185 -9.91 -3.88 -4.17
N LYS A 186 -10.71 -3.38 -5.12
CA LYS A 186 -10.64 -3.80 -6.53
C LYS A 186 -9.27 -3.51 -7.11
N VAL A 187 -8.69 -2.34 -6.87
CA VAL A 187 -7.34 -2.03 -7.36
C VAL A 187 -6.30 -2.98 -6.79
N THR A 188 -6.39 -3.28 -5.51
CA THR A 188 -5.43 -4.18 -4.85
C THR A 188 -5.51 -5.60 -5.39
N ILE A 189 -6.70 -6.08 -5.74
CA ILE A 189 -6.94 -7.45 -6.20
C ILE A 189 -6.76 -7.59 -7.72
N LEU A 190 -7.29 -6.63 -8.48
CA LEU A 190 -7.46 -6.70 -9.93
C LEU A 190 -6.51 -5.77 -10.70
N GLY A 191 -5.77 -4.91 -9.99
CA GLY A 191 -4.81 -3.98 -10.55
C GLY A 191 -5.35 -2.57 -10.80
N PRO A 192 -4.46 -1.63 -11.19
CA PRO A 192 -4.76 -0.20 -11.13
C PRO A 192 -5.81 0.31 -12.12
N ASP A 193 -6.02 -0.40 -13.24
CA ASP A 193 -7.00 -0.05 -14.27
C ASP A 193 -8.41 -0.62 -13.97
N SER A 194 -8.59 -1.32 -12.84
CA SER A 194 -9.87 -1.97 -12.47
C SER A 194 -10.96 -1.00 -12.01
N VAL A 195 -10.60 0.25 -11.73
CA VAL A 195 -11.52 1.32 -11.34
C VAL A 195 -11.34 2.49 -12.29
N ASN A 196 -12.44 2.97 -12.84
CA ASN A 196 -12.46 4.16 -13.69
C ASN A 196 -12.92 5.37 -12.87
N ILE A 197 -11.97 6.19 -12.46
CA ILE A 197 -12.23 7.45 -11.78
C ILE A 197 -12.08 8.55 -12.82
N LYS A 198 -13.15 9.29 -13.09
CA LYS A 198 -13.10 10.41 -14.05
C LYS A 198 -12.00 11.39 -13.64
N GLY A 199 -10.98 11.51 -14.48
CA GLY A 199 -9.85 12.43 -14.27
C GLY A 199 -8.53 11.79 -13.82
N TYR A 200 -8.46 10.46 -13.65
CA TYR A 200 -7.29 9.73 -13.14
C TYR A 200 -6.89 8.53 -14.02
#